data_AF-A0A2N2NZH6-F1
#
_entry.id   AF-A0A2N2NZH6-F1
#
_cell.length_a   1.000
_cell.length_b   1.000
_cell.length_c   1.000
_cell.angle_alpha   90.00
_cell.angle_beta   90.00
_cell.angle_gamma   90.00
#
_symmetry.space_group_name_H-M   'P 1'
#
loop_
_entity.id
_entity.type
_entity.pdbx_description
1 polymer ?
#
loop_
_entity_poly.entity_id
_entity_poly.type
_entity_poly.pdbx_seq_one_letter_code
_entity_poly.pdbx_strand_id
1 'polypeptide(L)'
;MGMFWQSMIPWMNMPAHARNCLKCLKATESRATKRLYSRSVPDMESFITHSMSGYFPPSNGHARGKHHENAHQPGDRNETAINLIEQNWTNMHTNALKPQPFIKQYWPIIAILQLSAFLNLYRLNLVGQNGLGNTYYAAAIQSMLTSWHNFFYLSVDPAGFVSLDKAPLAFWIQASMAKIFGFSGLPMLLPQALAGIASVYIVYRLVRRSYGELAALLSALALAVMPVSMVIQRNNAPDGLMILVLLLAAWTLTRSIEKGALRWLLGSGTLVGIAFNIKMLQILLVIPAFVVLIFGHLPGLGKKGCYLASARLQLPSWSPSPGCWLLT
;
A
#
# COMPACT_ATOMS: atom_id res chain seq x y z
N MET A 1 -7.56 -33.38 -14.16
CA MET A 1 -6.69 -32.46 -13.40
C MET A 1 -5.39 -33.12 -12.88
N GLY A 2 -4.86 -34.16 -13.52
CA GLY A 2 -3.61 -34.83 -13.10
C GLY A 2 -2.33 -34.33 -13.78
N MET A 3 -2.41 -33.78 -14.99
CA MET A 3 -1.23 -33.46 -15.81
C MET A 3 -0.57 -32.11 -15.51
N PHE A 4 -1.23 -31.20 -14.77
CA PHE A 4 -0.66 -29.88 -14.45
C PHE A 4 0.33 -29.92 -13.27
N TRP A 5 0.26 -30.97 -12.44
CA TRP A 5 1.16 -31.14 -11.30
C TRP A 5 2.51 -31.77 -11.67
N GLN A 6 2.56 -32.57 -12.74
CA GLN A 6 3.80 -33.25 -13.18
C GLN A 6 4.79 -32.32 -13.91
N SER A 7 4.33 -31.20 -14.46
CA SER A 7 5.16 -30.23 -15.15
C SER A 7 5.88 -29.21 -14.24
N MET A 8 5.61 -29.18 -12.93
CA MET A 8 6.30 -28.29 -11.97
C MET A 8 7.51 -28.91 -11.26
N ILE A 9 7.73 -30.22 -11.41
CA ILE A 9 8.86 -30.95 -10.78
C ILE A 9 10.25 -30.52 -11.29
N PRO A 10 10.47 -30.11 -12.56
CA PRO A 10 11.81 -29.75 -13.04
C PRO A 10 12.42 -28.50 -12.38
N TRP A 11 11.63 -27.66 -11.71
CA TRP A 11 12.12 -26.41 -11.09
C TRP A 11 12.78 -26.59 -9.71
N MET A 12 12.71 -27.79 -9.12
CA MET A 12 13.31 -28.06 -7.80
C MET A 12 14.79 -28.50 -7.87
N ASN A 13 15.35 -28.72 -9.07
CA ASN A 13 16.77 -29.06 -9.26
C ASN A 13 17.54 -27.93 -9.93
N MET A 14 17.80 -26.84 -9.19
CA MET A 14 18.81 -25.85 -9.59
C MET A 14 20.22 -26.43 -9.33
N PRO A 15 21.10 -26.51 -10.35
CA PRO A 15 22.46 -27.02 -10.19
C PRO A 15 23.28 -26.12 -9.24
N ALA A 16 24.19 -26.75 -8.49
CA ALA A 16 24.96 -26.12 -7.41
C ALA A 16 25.74 -24.85 -7.82
N HIS A 17 25.94 -24.63 -9.12
CA HIS A 17 26.59 -23.45 -9.69
C HIS A 17 25.81 -22.14 -9.44
N ALA A 18 24.47 -22.17 -9.45
CA ALA A 18 23.65 -20.98 -9.22
C ALA A 18 23.74 -20.44 -7.77
N ARG A 19 24.04 -21.32 -6.80
CA ARG A 19 24.23 -20.94 -5.39
C ARG A 19 25.52 -20.13 -5.16
N ASN A 20 26.54 -20.34 -5.99
CA ASN A 20 27.79 -19.58 -5.90
C ASN A 20 27.65 -18.20 -6.56
N CYS A 21 26.90 -18.06 -7.65
CA CYS A 21 26.58 -16.76 -8.25
C CYS A 21 25.75 -15.87 -7.30
N LEU A 22 24.80 -16.43 -6.54
CA LEU A 22 24.01 -15.66 -5.57
C LEU A 22 24.84 -15.18 -4.37
N LYS A 23 25.87 -15.94 -3.98
CA LYS A 23 26.84 -15.52 -2.95
C LYS A 23 27.74 -14.39 -3.47
N CYS A 24 28.18 -14.46 -4.72
CA CYS A 24 28.94 -13.38 -5.35
C CYS A 24 28.12 -12.09 -5.51
N LEU A 25 26.84 -12.19 -5.90
CA LEU A 25 25.92 -11.04 -6.02
C LEU A 25 25.67 -10.34 -4.67
N LYS A 26 25.50 -11.11 -3.58
CA LYS A 26 25.37 -10.52 -2.23
C LYS A 26 26.67 -9.87 -1.72
N ALA A 27 27.83 -10.40 -2.13
CA ALA A 27 29.12 -9.82 -1.77
C ALA A 27 29.42 -8.52 -2.56
N THR A 28 28.97 -8.42 -3.81
CA THR A 28 29.11 -7.20 -4.63
C THR A 28 28.15 -6.09 -4.22
N GLU A 29 26.90 -6.40 -3.84
CA GLU A 29 25.95 -5.39 -3.31
C GLU A 29 26.46 -4.73 -2.02
N SER A 30 27.07 -5.51 -1.11
CA SER A 30 27.62 -4.98 0.16
C SER A 30 28.84 -4.07 -0.04
N ARG A 31 29.69 -4.34 -1.06
CA ARG A 31 30.81 -3.45 -1.42
C ARG A 31 30.38 -2.21 -2.20
N ALA A 32 29.38 -2.33 -3.08
CA ALA A 32 28.86 -1.20 -3.85
C ALA A 32 28.12 -0.20 -2.96
N THR A 33 27.31 -0.67 -2.00
CA THR A 33 26.64 0.19 -1.01
C THR A 33 27.63 0.85 -0.04
N LYS A 34 28.67 0.14 0.41
CA LYS A 34 29.74 0.77 1.22
C LYS A 34 30.55 1.83 0.44
N ARG A 35 30.84 1.61 -0.85
CA ARG A 35 31.53 2.60 -1.71
C ARG A 35 30.67 3.80 -2.08
N LEU A 36 29.34 3.64 -2.18
CA LEU A 36 28.42 4.75 -2.42
C LEU A 36 28.23 5.58 -1.15
N TYR A 37 28.13 4.95 0.02
CA TYR A 37 28.05 5.65 1.30
C TYR A 37 29.34 6.41 1.64
N SER A 38 30.52 5.87 1.29
CA SER A 38 31.81 6.56 1.47
C SER A 38 32.08 7.64 0.41
N ARG A 39 31.33 7.69 -0.70
CA ARG A 39 31.43 8.76 -1.71
C ARG A 39 30.44 9.91 -1.48
N SER A 40 29.37 9.67 -0.72
CA SER A 40 28.35 10.68 -0.41
C SER A 40 28.67 11.54 0.82
N VAL A 41 29.69 11.20 1.58
CA VAL A 41 30.23 12.04 2.66
C VAL A 41 31.53 12.66 2.15
N PRO A 42 31.54 13.91 1.69
CA PRO A 42 32.81 14.59 1.46
C PRO A 42 33.53 14.76 2.79
N ASP A 43 34.82 14.40 2.83
CA ASP A 43 35.73 14.67 3.95
C ASP A 43 35.73 16.16 4.25
N MET A 44 35.00 16.53 5.32
CA MET A 44 34.72 17.90 5.71
C MET A 44 36.01 18.64 6.13
N GLU A 45 37.06 17.92 6.53
CA GLU A 45 38.37 18.50 6.89
C GLU A 45 39.18 19.03 5.69
N SER A 46 39.07 18.42 4.51
CA SER A 46 39.80 18.87 3.31
C SER A 46 39.17 20.10 2.63
N PHE A 47 37.87 20.33 2.83
CA PHE A 47 37.15 21.45 2.22
C PHE A 47 37.33 22.75 3.03
N ILE A 48 37.47 22.63 4.37
CA ILE A 48 37.75 23.76 5.26
C ILE A 48 39.17 24.31 5.02
N THR A 49 40.16 23.42 4.82
CA THR A 49 41.55 23.83 4.57
C THR A 49 41.76 24.46 3.19
N HIS A 50 41.05 24.00 2.15
CA HIS A 50 41.16 24.59 0.80
C HIS A 50 40.45 25.94 0.64
N SER A 51 39.39 26.22 1.41
CA SER A 51 38.64 27.48 1.32
C SER A 51 39.27 28.63 2.12
N MET A 52 40.10 28.35 3.13
CA MET A 52 40.75 29.39 3.95
C MET A 52 42.06 29.94 3.34
N SER A 53 42.64 29.27 2.34
CA SER A 53 43.89 29.72 1.69
C SER A 53 43.68 30.87 0.68
N GLY A 54 42.44 31.27 0.38
CA GLY A 54 42.11 32.22 -0.69
C GLY A 54 41.97 33.70 -0.29
N TYR A 55 42.12 34.06 0.99
CA TYR A 55 41.76 35.39 1.50
C TYR A 55 42.90 36.17 2.21
N PHE A 56 44.16 35.81 2.01
CA PHE A 56 45.28 36.68 2.38
C PHE A 56 45.89 37.33 1.14
N PRO A 57 45.77 38.66 0.94
CA PRO A 57 46.46 39.33 -0.15
C PRO A 57 47.98 39.34 0.12
N PRO A 58 48.83 39.26 -0.93
CA PRO A 58 50.27 39.30 -0.75
C PRO A 58 50.71 40.71 -0.33
N SER A 59 51.51 40.80 0.74
CA SER A 59 52.14 42.04 1.17
C SER A 59 53.31 42.38 0.23
N ASN A 60 53.06 43.18 -0.81
CA ASN A 60 54.12 43.85 -1.56
C ASN A 60 54.37 45.25 -0.96
N GLY A 61 55.60 45.50 -0.52
CA GLY A 61 56.02 46.81 -0.05
C GLY A 61 56.32 47.78 -1.19
N HIS A 62 55.86 49.03 -1.07
CA HIS A 62 56.66 50.28 -1.17
C HIS A 62 55.74 51.53 -1.26
N ALA A 63 56.16 52.58 -0.54
CA ALA A 63 55.96 54.02 -0.78
C ALA A 63 54.57 54.69 -0.56
N ARG A 64 54.46 55.35 0.61
CA ARG A 64 54.25 56.80 0.85
C ARG A 64 53.12 57.53 0.09
N GLY A 65 52.08 57.94 0.82
CA GLY A 65 51.15 59.02 0.43
C GLY A 65 50.07 59.26 1.50
N LYS A 66 50.10 60.43 2.14
CA LYS A 66 49.15 60.87 3.18
C LYS A 66 47.77 61.17 2.57
N HIS A 67 46.69 60.79 3.24
CA HIS A 67 45.49 61.61 3.43
C HIS A 67 44.64 61.06 4.59
N HIS A 68 44.32 61.94 5.54
CA HIS A 68 43.35 61.73 6.62
C HIS A 68 41.92 61.71 6.04
N GLU A 69 41.05 60.80 6.51
CA GLU A 69 39.77 61.11 7.19
C GLU A 69 38.93 59.82 7.38
N ASN A 70 38.35 59.67 8.58
CA ASN A 70 37.36 58.68 9.05
C ASN A 70 37.83 57.26 9.43
N ALA A 71 38.22 57.13 10.70
CA ALA A 71 38.41 55.88 11.41
C ALA A 71 37.07 55.16 11.67
N HIS A 72 36.74 54.18 10.85
CA HIS A 72 35.98 53.02 11.30
C HIS A 72 36.98 51.87 11.43
N GLN A 73 37.17 51.39 12.67
CA GLN A 73 38.14 50.35 12.99
C GLN A 73 37.93 49.13 12.08
N PRO A 74 38.97 48.67 11.36
CA PRO A 74 38.86 47.54 10.42
C PRO A 74 38.58 46.18 11.10
N GLY A 75 38.52 46.13 12.43
CA GLY A 75 38.14 44.94 13.21
C GLY A 75 36.63 44.67 13.25
N ASP A 76 35.79 45.71 13.36
CA ASP A 76 34.34 45.55 13.56
C ASP A 76 33.61 44.94 12.35
N ARG A 77 34.06 45.28 11.13
CA ARG A 77 33.42 44.75 9.89
C ARG A 77 33.68 43.26 9.69
N ASN A 78 34.81 42.76 10.18
CA ASN A 78 35.16 41.35 10.04
C ASN A 78 34.47 40.53 11.14
N GLU A 79 34.39 41.03 12.37
CA GLU A 79 33.65 40.37 13.45
C GLU A 79 32.14 40.30 13.17
N THR A 80 31.54 41.38 12.63
CA THR A 80 30.13 41.36 12.23
C THR A 80 29.85 40.38 11.08
N ALA A 81 30.74 40.28 10.08
CA ALA A 81 30.60 39.33 8.99
C ALA A 81 30.69 37.87 9.47
N ILE A 82 31.62 37.57 10.39
CA ILE A 82 31.77 36.23 10.98
C ILE A 82 30.54 35.86 11.80
N ASN A 83 30.05 36.78 12.65
CA ASN A 83 28.85 36.56 13.47
C ASN A 83 27.59 36.32 12.60
N LEU A 84 27.48 37.02 11.46
CA LEU A 84 26.39 36.81 10.50
C LEU A 84 26.47 35.44 9.83
N ILE A 85 27.67 35.00 9.43
CA ILE A 85 27.87 33.68 8.82
C ILE A 85 27.55 32.58 9.83
N GLU A 86 27.96 32.74 11.08
CA GLU A 86 27.73 31.76 12.15
C GLU A 86 26.25 31.69 12.57
N GLN A 87 25.57 32.84 12.65
CA GLN A 87 24.10 32.86 12.79
C GLN A 87 23.40 32.21 11.61
N ASN A 88 23.86 32.45 10.38
CA ASN A 88 23.23 31.87 9.21
C ASN A 88 23.47 30.35 9.15
N TRP A 89 24.66 29.88 9.51
CA TRP A 89 25.00 28.46 9.66
C TRP A 89 24.14 27.77 10.72
N THR A 90 24.02 28.36 11.91
CA THR A 90 23.18 27.81 12.99
C THR A 90 21.69 27.80 12.63
N ASN A 91 21.19 28.85 11.95
CA ASN A 91 19.82 28.90 11.46
C ASN A 91 19.54 27.87 10.34
N MET A 92 20.52 27.58 9.48
CA MET A 92 20.39 26.55 8.45
C MET A 92 20.31 25.14 9.07
N HIS A 93 21.14 24.83 10.07
CA HIS A 93 21.10 23.53 10.75
C HIS A 93 19.85 23.34 11.61
N THR A 94 19.41 24.38 12.33
CA THR A 94 18.22 24.30 13.18
C THR A 94 16.93 24.19 12.37
N ASN A 95 16.83 24.85 11.22
CA ASN A 95 15.66 24.72 10.34
C ASN A 95 15.60 23.37 9.60
N ALA A 96 16.76 22.78 9.27
CA ALA A 96 16.81 21.45 8.66
C ALA A 96 16.39 20.32 9.64
N LEU A 97 16.56 20.54 10.94
CA LEU A 97 16.22 19.59 12.00
C LEU A 97 14.85 19.85 12.67
N LYS A 98 14.12 20.90 12.28
CA LYS A 98 12.80 21.17 12.84
C LYS A 98 11.84 20.03 12.46
N PRO A 99 11.24 19.31 13.43
CA PRO A 99 10.20 18.36 13.12
C PRO A 99 9.06 19.12 12.44
N GLN A 100 8.80 18.79 11.18
CA GLN A 100 7.67 19.34 10.44
C GLN A 100 6.40 19.04 11.23
N PRO A 101 5.47 20.01 11.37
CA PRO A 101 4.24 19.78 12.12
C PRO A 101 3.51 18.59 11.51
N PHE A 102 3.12 17.64 12.35
CA PHE A 102 2.47 16.36 11.98
C PHE A 102 1.41 16.53 10.88
N ILE A 103 0.61 17.60 10.94
CA ILE A 103 -0.45 17.95 9.97
C ILE A 103 0.07 18.20 8.54
N LYS A 104 1.24 18.82 8.37
CA LYS A 104 1.83 19.06 7.03
C LYS A 104 2.25 17.77 6.32
N GLN A 105 2.43 16.67 7.03
CA GLN A 105 2.85 15.41 6.42
C GLN A 105 1.66 14.56 5.92
N TYR A 106 0.47 14.70 6.52
CA TYR A 106 -0.71 13.89 6.16
C TYR A 106 -1.75 14.61 5.30
N TRP A 107 -1.64 15.93 5.11
CA TRP A 107 -2.56 16.66 4.22
C TRP A 107 -2.67 16.08 2.79
N PRO A 108 -1.60 15.59 2.12
CA PRO A 108 -1.74 15.16 0.73
C PRO A 108 -2.53 13.84 0.64
N ILE A 109 -2.35 12.92 1.58
CA ILE A 109 -3.17 11.69 1.60
C ILE A 109 -4.61 12.00 1.98
N ILE A 110 -4.86 12.95 2.90
CA ILE A 110 -6.23 13.37 3.22
C ILE A 110 -6.92 13.96 1.98
N ALA A 111 -6.22 14.81 1.21
CA ALA A 111 -6.76 15.37 -0.03
C ALA A 111 -7.08 14.28 -1.07
N ILE A 112 -6.20 13.28 -1.23
CA ILE A 112 -6.44 12.13 -2.12
C ILE A 112 -7.64 11.30 -1.65
N LEU A 113 -7.79 11.08 -0.35
CA LEU A 113 -8.93 10.35 0.20
C LEU A 113 -10.24 11.12 0.03
N GLN A 114 -10.23 12.45 0.20
CA GLN A 114 -11.38 13.30 -0.09
C GLN A 114 -11.75 13.27 -1.57
N LEU A 115 -10.75 13.31 -2.47
CA LEU A 115 -10.97 13.15 -3.90
C LEU A 115 -11.58 11.78 -4.21
N SER A 116 -11.02 10.70 -3.67
CA SER A 116 -11.57 9.35 -3.84
C SER A 116 -13.00 9.24 -3.28
N ALA A 117 -13.26 9.82 -2.12
CA ALA A 117 -14.58 9.85 -1.52
C ALA A 117 -15.58 10.61 -2.38
N PHE A 118 -15.18 11.77 -2.90
CA PHE A 118 -15.98 12.53 -3.85
C PHE A 118 -16.27 11.68 -5.09
N LEU A 119 -15.26 11.13 -5.76
CA LEU A 119 -15.43 10.35 -6.99
C LEU A 119 -16.29 9.09 -6.80
N ASN A 120 -16.19 8.43 -5.65
CA ASN A 120 -16.91 7.19 -5.37
C ASN A 120 -18.31 7.40 -4.79
N LEU A 121 -18.57 8.49 -4.07
CA LEU A 121 -19.88 8.76 -3.45
C LEU A 121 -20.71 9.75 -4.27
N TYR A 122 -20.09 10.53 -5.15
CA TYR A 122 -20.78 11.54 -5.93
C TYR A 122 -21.86 10.92 -6.81
N ARG A 123 -23.10 11.41 -6.64
CA ARG A 123 -24.29 10.99 -7.40
C ARG A 123 -24.47 9.47 -7.43
N LEU A 124 -24.20 8.79 -6.31
CA LEU A 124 -24.40 7.33 -6.21
C LEU A 124 -25.85 6.92 -6.52
N ASN A 125 -26.81 7.76 -6.12
CA ASN A 125 -28.25 7.58 -6.37
C ASN A 125 -28.66 7.65 -7.85
N LEU A 126 -27.74 8.00 -8.75
CA LEU A 126 -27.99 8.13 -10.19
C LEU A 126 -27.20 7.09 -11.01
N VAL A 127 -26.55 6.13 -10.34
CA VAL A 127 -25.71 5.14 -11.03
C VAL A 127 -26.53 3.94 -11.49
N GLY A 128 -26.49 3.65 -12.80
CA GLY A 128 -27.20 2.52 -13.41
C GLY A 128 -28.69 2.79 -13.67
N GLN A 129 -29.43 1.75 -14.07
CA GLN A 129 -30.86 1.87 -14.31
C GLN A 129 -31.58 2.12 -12.97
N ASN A 130 -32.33 3.22 -12.87
CA ASN A 130 -33.04 3.66 -11.66
C ASN A 130 -32.17 3.88 -10.41
N GLY A 131 -30.85 4.10 -10.57
CA GLY A 131 -29.94 4.31 -9.43
C GLY A 131 -29.58 3.04 -8.65
N LEU A 132 -29.91 1.85 -9.18
CA LEU A 132 -29.71 0.55 -8.52
C LEU A 132 -28.48 -0.21 -9.05
N GLY A 133 -27.67 0.38 -9.93
CA GLY A 133 -26.56 -0.34 -10.57
C GLY A 133 -27.07 -1.50 -11.43
N ASN A 134 -26.59 -2.71 -11.18
CA ASN A 134 -27.08 -3.92 -11.86
C ASN A 134 -28.42 -4.38 -11.25
N THR A 135 -29.47 -4.35 -12.05
CA THR A 135 -30.84 -4.70 -11.64
C THR A 135 -30.98 -6.16 -11.21
N TYR A 136 -30.19 -7.08 -11.78
CA TYR A 136 -30.19 -8.50 -11.40
C TYR A 136 -29.78 -8.71 -9.93
N TYR A 137 -28.71 -8.05 -9.49
CA TYR A 137 -28.26 -8.11 -8.10
C TYR A 137 -29.17 -7.30 -7.16
N ALA A 138 -29.71 -6.19 -7.64
CA ALA A 138 -30.66 -5.38 -6.87
C ALA A 138 -31.95 -6.16 -6.58
N ALA A 139 -32.48 -6.92 -7.55
CA ALA A 139 -33.65 -7.77 -7.38
C ALA A 139 -33.39 -8.88 -6.35
N ALA A 140 -32.21 -9.50 -6.38
CA ALA A 140 -31.80 -10.47 -5.36
C ALA A 140 -31.76 -9.86 -3.97
N ILE A 141 -31.12 -8.70 -3.81
CA ILE A 141 -31.07 -8.00 -2.52
C ILE A 141 -32.47 -7.65 -2.04
N GLN A 142 -33.37 -7.23 -2.94
CA GLN A 142 -34.76 -6.95 -2.57
C GLN A 142 -35.49 -8.21 -2.08
N SER A 143 -35.32 -9.35 -2.75
CA SER A 143 -35.89 -10.64 -2.30
C SER A 143 -35.28 -11.12 -0.98
N MET A 144 -33.99 -10.90 -0.76
CA MET A 144 -33.33 -11.21 0.51
C MET A 144 -33.93 -10.45 1.71
N LEU A 145 -34.62 -9.33 1.49
CA LEU A 145 -35.28 -8.57 2.55
C LEU A 145 -36.65 -9.16 2.95
N THR A 146 -37.26 -10.01 2.12
CA THR A 146 -38.61 -10.52 2.38
C THR A 146 -38.64 -11.67 3.37
N SER A 147 -37.62 -12.53 3.37
CA SER A 147 -37.54 -13.69 4.27
C SER A 147 -36.10 -14.04 4.66
N TRP A 148 -35.94 -14.67 5.82
CA TRP A 148 -34.65 -15.20 6.26
C TRP A 148 -34.13 -16.30 5.33
N HIS A 149 -35.02 -17.09 4.74
CA HIS A 149 -34.65 -18.10 3.75
C HIS A 149 -33.97 -17.43 2.55
N ASN A 150 -34.61 -16.43 1.95
CA ASN A 150 -34.06 -15.72 0.79
C ASN A 150 -32.75 -15.00 1.14
N PHE A 151 -32.63 -14.48 2.37
CA PHE A 151 -31.39 -13.87 2.87
C PHE A 151 -30.21 -14.86 2.88
N PHE A 152 -30.40 -16.08 3.41
CA PHE A 152 -29.32 -17.06 3.49
C PHE A 152 -28.99 -17.69 2.13
N TYR A 153 -30.00 -17.92 1.28
CA TYR A 153 -29.83 -18.58 -0.01
C TYR A 153 -29.58 -17.64 -1.19
N LEU A 154 -29.51 -16.32 -0.95
CA LEU A 154 -29.35 -15.31 -2.01
C LEU A 154 -30.39 -15.48 -3.12
N SER A 155 -31.64 -15.73 -2.73
CA SER A 155 -32.71 -15.97 -3.69
C SER A 155 -33.04 -14.71 -4.46
N VAL A 156 -33.20 -14.83 -5.77
CA VAL A 156 -33.54 -13.74 -6.69
C VAL A 156 -35.06 -13.54 -6.76
N ASP A 157 -35.82 -14.63 -6.68
CA ASP A 157 -37.27 -14.61 -6.67
C ASP A 157 -37.82 -14.56 -5.23
N PRO A 158 -39.01 -13.95 -5.01
CA PRO A 158 -39.62 -13.90 -3.69
C PRO A 158 -39.97 -15.27 -3.09
N ALA A 159 -40.22 -16.27 -3.95
CA ALA A 159 -40.60 -17.62 -3.53
C ALA A 159 -39.39 -18.46 -3.08
N GLY A 160 -38.16 -18.01 -3.33
CA GLY A 160 -36.94 -18.62 -2.81
C GLY A 160 -36.40 -19.78 -3.65
N PHE A 161 -36.83 -19.94 -4.90
CA PHE A 161 -36.45 -21.09 -5.75
C PHE A 161 -35.13 -20.91 -6.51
N VAL A 162 -34.77 -19.68 -6.88
CA VAL A 162 -33.64 -19.36 -7.74
C VAL A 162 -32.60 -18.58 -6.94
N SER A 163 -31.42 -19.16 -6.72
CA SER A 163 -30.31 -18.49 -6.02
C SER A 163 -29.35 -17.80 -6.99
N LEU A 164 -28.62 -16.79 -6.48
CA LEU A 164 -27.48 -16.22 -7.18
C LEU A 164 -26.32 -17.22 -7.31
N ASP A 165 -25.64 -17.21 -8.45
CA ASP A 165 -24.44 -18.01 -8.74
C ASP A 165 -23.15 -17.45 -8.08
N LYS A 166 -23.29 -16.64 -7.03
CA LYS A 166 -22.20 -15.89 -6.41
C LYS A 166 -22.07 -16.22 -4.93
N ALA A 167 -20.88 -15.96 -4.40
CA ALA A 167 -20.61 -16.16 -3.00
C ALA A 167 -21.41 -15.16 -2.12
N PRO A 168 -21.86 -15.59 -0.93
CA PRO A 168 -22.91 -14.88 -0.19
C PRO A 168 -22.45 -13.58 0.47
N LEU A 169 -21.17 -13.49 0.86
CA LEU A 169 -20.76 -12.53 1.88
C LEU A 169 -20.97 -11.05 1.49
N ALA A 170 -20.66 -10.69 0.25
CA ALA A 170 -20.88 -9.32 -0.22
C ALA A 170 -22.35 -8.94 -0.25
N PHE A 171 -23.23 -9.88 -0.64
CA PHE A 171 -24.67 -9.63 -0.72
C PHE A 171 -25.30 -9.58 0.67
N TRP A 172 -24.82 -10.37 1.63
CA TRP A 172 -25.25 -10.24 3.03
C TRP A 172 -24.95 -8.85 3.59
N ILE A 173 -23.78 -8.29 3.29
CA ILE A 173 -23.42 -6.93 3.72
C ILE A 173 -24.35 -5.89 3.06
N GLN A 174 -24.57 -5.99 1.75
CA GLN A 174 -25.44 -5.07 1.02
C GLN A 174 -26.91 -5.16 1.49
N ALA A 175 -27.44 -6.37 1.65
CA ALA A 175 -28.79 -6.62 2.16
C ALA A 175 -28.95 -6.13 3.60
N SER A 176 -27.92 -6.28 4.45
CA SER A 176 -27.95 -5.75 5.81
C SER A 176 -28.03 -4.21 5.81
N MET A 177 -27.27 -3.52 4.95
CA MET A 177 -27.37 -2.07 4.82
C MET A 177 -28.73 -1.63 4.28
N ALA A 178 -29.25 -2.33 3.27
CA ALA A 178 -30.58 -2.06 2.73
C ALA A 178 -31.70 -2.32 3.77
N LYS A 179 -31.52 -3.29 4.68
CA LYS A 179 -32.46 -3.55 5.77
C LYS A 179 -32.47 -2.43 6.82
N ILE A 180 -31.30 -1.85 7.12
CA ILE A 180 -31.14 -0.81 8.14
C ILE A 180 -31.58 0.57 7.62
N PHE A 181 -31.16 0.95 6.40
CA PHE A 181 -31.40 2.28 5.83
C PHE A 181 -32.57 2.32 4.83
N GLY A 182 -33.22 1.18 4.57
CA GLY A 182 -34.23 1.04 3.53
C GLY A 182 -33.65 0.65 2.18
N PHE A 183 -34.45 -0.05 1.38
CA PHE A 183 -34.06 -0.48 0.04
C PHE A 183 -33.98 0.72 -0.91
N SER A 184 -32.75 1.10 -1.28
CA SER A 184 -32.47 2.10 -2.31
C SER A 184 -31.04 1.91 -2.83
N GLY A 185 -30.68 2.65 -3.89
CA GLY A 185 -29.33 2.58 -4.47
C GLY A 185 -28.21 2.96 -3.50
N LEU A 186 -28.43 3.98 -2.66
CA LEU A 186 -27.41 4.52 -1.76
C LEU A 186 -26.91 3.46 -0.76
N PRO A 187 -27.77 2.86 0.09
CA PRO A 187 -27.32 1.92 1.12
C PRO A 187 -26.75 0.64 0.53
N MET A 188 -27.22 0.24 -0.65
CA MET A 188 -26.72 -0.93 -1.37
C MET A 188 -25.31 -0.70 -1.92
N LEU A 189 -25.03 0.47 -2.51
CA LEU A 189 -23.74 0.79 -3.11
C LEU A 189 -22.71 1.31 -2.08
N LEU A 190 -23.17 1.77 -0.92
CA LEU A 190 -22.33 2.38 0.10
C LEU A 190 -21.17 1.47 0.58
N PRO A 191 -21.37 0.18 0.89
CA PRO A 191 -20.28 -0.71 1.28
C PRO A 191 -19.16 -0.78 0.24
N GLN A 192 -19.54 -0.80 -1.04
CA GLN A 192 -18.61 -0.87 -2.15
C GLN A 192 -17.81 0.43 -2.29
N ALA A 193 -18.49 1.57 -2.24
CA ALA A 193 -17.84 2.87 -2.33
C ALA A 193 -16.85 3.09 -1.16
N LEU A 194 -17.24 2.70 0.06
CA LEU A 194 -16.37 2.76 1.24
C LEU A 194 -15.17 1.81 1.12
N ALA A 195 -15.39 0.60 0.60
CA ALA A 195 -14.30 -0.35 0.35
C ALA A 195 -13.28 0.20 -0.64
N GLY A 196 -13.78 0.93 -1.62
CA GLY A 196 -12.99 1.71 -2.54
C GLY A 196 -12.04 2.74 -1.92
N ILE A 197 -12.60 3.62 -1.10
CA ILE A 197 -11.85 4.67 -0.39
C ILE A 197 -10.82 4.03 0.56
N ALA A 198 -11.22 2.97 1.28
CA ALA A 198 -10.33 2.25 2.17
C ALA A 198 -9.18 1.55 1.40
N SER A 199 -9.43 1.05 0.19
CA SER A 199 -8.42 0.45 -0.67
C SER A 199 -7.32 1.46 -1.06
N VAL A 200 -7.70 2.70 -1.38
CA VAL A 200 -6.75 3.81 -1.65
C VAL A 200 -5.81 4.02 -0.45
N TYR A 201 -6.37 4.06 0.76
CA TYR A 201 -5.57 4.20 1.97
C TYR A 201 -4.62 3.03 2.21
N ILE A 202 -5.08 1.79 2.00
CA ILE A 202 -4.23 0.61 2.23
C ILE A 202 -3.09 0.55 1.20
N VAL A 203 -3.35 0.88 -0.06
CA VAL A 203 -2.30 0.96 -1.09
C VAL A 203 -1.25 2.01 -0.71
N TYR A 204 -1.69 3.20 -0.28
CA TYR A 204 -0.77 4.21 0.26
C TYR A 204 0.11 3.63 1.38
N ARG A 205 -0.49 2.93 2.36
CA ARG A 205 0.27 2.34 3.47
C ARG A 205 1.26 1.26 3.06
N LEU A 206 0.88 0.42 2.09
CA LEU A 206 1.73 -0.65 1.57
C LEU A 206 2.93 -0.08 0.83
N VAL A 207 2.70 0.88 -0.08
CA VAL A 207 3.76 1.47 -0.90
C VAL A 207 4.67 2.38 -0.08
N ARG A 208 4.11 3.16 0.86
CA ARG A 208 4.89 4.08 1.72
C ARG A 208 5.99 3.35 2.47
N ARG A 209 5.72 2.10 2.85
CA ARG A 209 6.64 1.28 3.63
C ARG A 209 7.84 0.78 2.82
N SER A 210 7.64 0.49 1.52
CA SER A 210 8.67 -0.10 0.66
C SER A 210 9.40 0.93 -0.22
N TYR A 211 8.72 1.99 -0.66
CA TYR A 211 9.22 2.93 -1.68
C TYR A 211 9.19 4.40 -1.23
N GLY A 212 8.80 4.67 0.02
CA GLY A 212 8.75 6.03 0.58
C GLY A 212 7.47 6.80 0.26
N GLU A 213 7.40 8.05 0.75
CA GLU A 213 6.17 8.86 0.77
C GLU A 213 5.66 9.23 -0.63
N LEU A 214 6.55 9.72 -1.50
CA LEU A 214 6.15 10.27 -2.80
C LEU A 214 5.58 9.17 -3.72
N ALA A 215 6.23 8.01 -3.78
CA ALA A 215 5.74 6.85 -4.54
C ALA A 215 4.37 6.38 -4.02
N ALA A 216 4.15 6.45 -2.70
CA ALA A 216 2.88 6.06 -2.09
C ALA A 216 1.74 7.02 -2.43
N LEU A 217 2.00 8.33 -2.40
CA LEU A 217 1.02 9.34 -2.80
C LEU A 217 0.65 9.19 -4.27
N LEU A 218 1.64 8.99 -5.15
CA LEU A 218 1.38 8.74 -6.58
C LEU A 218 0.55 7.47 -6.80
N SER A 219 0.87 6.37 -6.11
CA SER A 219 0.12 5.11 -6.24
C SER A 219 -1.32 5.25 -5.74
N ALA A 220 -1.53 5.96 -4.63
CA ALA A 220 -2.85 6.23 -4.08
C ALA A 220 -3.69 7.13 -5.01
N LEU A 221 -3.07 8.19 -5.54
CA LEU A 221 -3.71 9.09 -6.51
C LEU A 221 -4.07 8.33 -7.79
N ALA A 222 -3.17 7.50 -8.30
CA ALA A 222 -3.43 6.68 -9.48
C ALA A 222 -4.64 5.78 -9.27
N LEU A 223 -4.73 5.07 -8.14
CA LEU A 223 -5.88 4.21 -7.83
C LEU A 223 -7.19 5.01 -7.66
N ALA A 224 -7.11 6.21 -7.06
CA ALA A 224 -8.27 7.06 -6.81
C ALA A 224 -8.89 7.62 -8.09
N VAL A 225 -8.07 7.96 -9.10
CA VAL A 225 -8.52 8.59 -10.36
C VAL A 225 -8.74 7.58 -11.49
N MET A 226 -8.26 6.33 -11.32
CA MET A 226 -8.36 5.27 -12.32
C MET A 226 -9.83 4.98 -12.68
N PRO A 227 -10.28 5.20 -13.94
CA PRO A 227 -11.69 5.11 -14.31
C PRO A 227 -12.30 3.72 -14.05
N VAL A 228 -11.55 2.66 -14.35
CA VAL A 228 -12.02 1.28 -14.09
C VAL A 228 -12.23 1.01 -12.60
N SER A 229 -11.39 1.59 -11.73
CA SER A 229 -11.52 1.48 -10.28
C SER A 229 -12.81 2.17 -9.81
N MET A 230 -13.08 3.37 -10.32
CA MET A 230 -14.29 4.12 -10.00
C MET A 230 -15.57 3.39 -10.44
N VAL A 231 -15.58 2.83 -11.66
CA VAL A 231 -16.76 2.10 -12.18
C VAL A 231 -17.06 0.87 -11.33
N ILE A 232 -16.03 0.11 -10.93
CA ILE A 232 -16.20 -1.09 -10.10
C ILE A 232 -16.70 -0.74 -8.69
N GLN A 233 -16.17 0.33 -8.10
CA GLN A 233 -16.52 0.76 -6.74
C GLN A 233 -17.91 1.40 -6.65
N ARG A 234 -18.45 1.86 -7.78
CA ARG A 234 -19.79 2.46 -7.88
C ARG A 234 -20.86 1.49 -8.38
N ASN A 235 -20.55 0.21 -8.45
CA ASN A 235 -21.48 -0.83 -8.87
C ASN A 235 -21.76 -1.80 -7.71
N ASN A 236 -22.90 -2.49 -7.76
CA ASN A 236 -23.31 -3.48 -6.75
C ASN A 236 -22.67 -4.86 -6.93
N ALA A 237 -21.71 -4.98 -7.86
CA ALA A 237 -20.88 -6.17 -8.00
C ALA A 237 -20.01 -6.38 -6.75
N PRO A 238 -19.68 -7.63 -6.37
CA PRO A 238 -18.93 -7.93 -5.14
C PRO A 238 -17.43 -7.59 -5.19
N ASP A 239 -16.93 -7.04 -6.30
CA ASP A 239 -15.50 -6.90 -6.62
C ASP A 239 -14.73 -5.94 -5.70
N GLY A 240 -15.30 -4.80 -5.35
CA GLY A 240 -14.66 -3.77 -4.53
C GLY A 240 -14.40 -4.24 -3.10
N LEU A 241 -15.37 -4.89 -2.47
CA LEU A 241 -15.20 -5.53 -1.17
C LEU A 241 -14.11 -6.62 -1.21
N MET A 242 -14.09 -7.44 -2.26
CA MET A 242 -13.05 -8.46 -2.44
C MET A 242 -11.65 -7.83 -2.51
N ILE A 243 -11.48 -6.78 -3.32
CA ILE A 243 -10.20 -6.07 -3.48
C ILE A 243 -9.73 -5.51 -2.13
N LEU A 244 -10.63 -4.88 -1.36
CA LEU A 244 -10.30 -4.37 -0.03
C LEU A 244 -9.75 -5.47 0.89
N VAL A 245 -10.46 -6.60 0.97
CA VAL A 245 -10.07 -7.72 1.85
C VAL A 245 -8.72 -8.32 1.40
N LEU A 246 -8.47 -8.41 0.10
CA LEU A 246 -7.18 -8.86 -0.44
C LEU A 246 -6.04 -7.88 -0.13
N LEU A 247 -6.29 -6.57 -0.18
CA LEU A 247 -5.32 -5.56 0.22
C LEU A 247 -5.01 -5.63 1.72
N LEU A 248 -6.02 -5.87 2.56
CA LEU A 248 -5.83 -6.15 4.00
C LEU A 248 -5.03 -7.45 4.21
N ALA A 249 -5.29 -8.49 3.42
CA ALA A 249 -4.52 -9.73 3.46
C ALA A 249 -3.05 -9.49 3.10
N ALA A 250 -2.78 -8.72 2.04
CA ALA A 250 -1.42 -8.34 1.65
C ALA A 250 -0.72 -7.51 2.76
N TRP A 251 -1.46 -6.61 3.41
CA TRP A 251 -0.96 -5.80 4.51
C TRP A 251 -0.64 -6.63 5.77
N THR A 252 -1.49 -7.60 6.12
CA THR A 252 -1.21 -8.50 7.25
C THR A 252 -0.09 -9.49 6.94
N LEU A 253 0.02 -9.95 5.69
CA LEU A 253 1.11 -10.80 5.23
C LEU A 253 2.46 -10.09 5.32
N THR A 254 2.56 -8.86 4.80
CA THR A 254 3.78 -8.05 4.88
C THR A 254 4.19 -7.82 6.35
N ARG A 255 3.22 -7.54 7.22
CA ARG A 255 3.46 -7.45 8.67
C ARG A 255 3.94 -8.75 9.30
N SER A 256 3.46 -9.91 8.83
CA SER A 256 3.93 -11.21 9.31
C SER A 256 5.39 -11.45 8.95
N ILE A 257 5.79 -11.11 7.73
CA ILE A 257 7.17 -11.28 7.24
C ILE A 257 8.13 -10.43 8.07
N GLU A 258 7.77 -9.17 8.33
CA GLU A 258 8.65 -8.22 9.03
C GLU A 258 8.76 -8.51 10.53
N LYS A 259 7.65 -8.89 11.17
CA LYS A 259 7.62 -9.18 12.61
C LYS A 259 7.97 -10.63 12.93
N GLY A 260 8.05 -11.51 11.93
CA GLY A 260 8.27 -12.95 12.10
C GLY A 260 7.18 -13.64 12.94
N ALA A 261 5.96 -13.11 12.95
CA ALA A 261 4.90 -13.54 13.88
C ALA A 261 3.76 -14.28 13.17
N LEU A 262 3.48 -15.50 13.66
CA LEU A 262 2.45 -16.40 13.11
C LEU A 262 1.03 -15.82 13.19
N ARG A 263 0.70 -15.03 14.23
CA ARG A 263 -0.63 -14.40 14.34
C ARG A 263 -1.02 -13.57 13.11
N TRP A 264 -0.07 -12.88 12.51
CA TRP A 264 -0.30 -12.04 11.32
C TRP A 264 -0.43 -12.89 10.05
N LEU A 265 0.24 -14.05 10.02
CA LEU A 265 0.10 -15.03 8.94
C LEU A 265 -1.28 -15.70 8.98
N LEU A 266 -1.72 -16.12 10.17
CA LEU A 266 -3.06 -16.65 10.38
C LEU A 266 -4.11 -15.60 9.97
N GLY A 267 -3.91 -14.34 10.37
CA GLY A 267 -4.75 -13.21 9.95
C GLY A 267 -4.82 -13.05 8.42
N SER A 268 -3.68 -13.10 7.72
CA SER A 268 -3.65 -13.06 6.26
C SER A 268 -4.43 -14.22 5.65
N GLY A 269 -4.22 -15.45 6.13
CA GLY A 269 -4.92 -16.63 5.63
C GLY A 269 -6.43 -16.59 5.84
N THR A 270 -6.87 -16.11 7.01
CA THR A 270 -8.30 -15.90 7.28
C THR A 270 -8.90 -14.85 6.37
N LEU A 271 -8.20 -13.75 6.10
CA LEU A 271 -8.67 -12.71 5.18
C LEU A 271 -8.77 -13.23 3.75
N VAL A 272 -7.84 -14.07 3.29
CA VAL A 272 -7.95 -14.70 1.96
C VAL A 272 -9.15 -15.66 1.89
N GLY A 273 -9.42 -16.43 2.95
CA GLY A 273 -10.63 -17.24 3.05
C GLY A 273 -11.92 -16.41 3.05
N ILE A 274 -11.93 -15.25 3.71
CA ILE A 274 -13.03 -14.29 3.65
C ILE A 274 -13.19 -13.75 2.22
N ALA A 275 -12.10 -13.37 1.54
CA ALA A 275 -12.14 -12.93 0.16
C ALA A 275 -12.71 -14.02 -0.78
N PHE A 276 -12.37 -15.29 -0.53
CA PHE A 276 -12.91 -16.43 -1.27
C PHE A 276 -14.43 -16.55 -1.12
N ASN A 277 -14.95 -16.25 0.07
CA ASN A 277 -16.40 -16.16 0.34
C ASN A 277 -17.08 -14.90 -0.22
N ILE A 278 -16.32 -13.93 -0.73
CA ILE A 278 -16.86 -12.78 -1.49
C ILE A 278 -16.89 -13.08 -2.97
N LYS A 279 -15.81 -13.69 -3.49
CA LYS A 279 -15.70 -14.11 -4.88
C LYS A 279 -14.78 -15.33 -4.93
N MET A 280 -15.19 -16.40 -5.61
CA MET A 280 -14.51 -17.71 -5.48
C MET A 280 -13.17 -17.75 -6.24
N LEU A 281 -13.22 -17.96 -7.56
CA LEU A 281 -12.06 -18.27 -8.39
C LEU A 281 -11.04 -17.13 -8.50
N GLN A 282 -11.47 -15.88 -8.33
CA GLN A 282 -10.60 -14.72 -8.55
C GLN A 282 -9.48 -14.61 -7.51
N ILE A 283 -9.61 -15.27 -6.35
CA ILE A 283 -8.63 -15.22 -5.27
C ILE A 283 -7.39 -16.02 -5.66
N LEU A 284 -7.55 -17.06 -6.48
CA LEU A 284 -6.46 -17.91 -6.95
C LEU A 284 -5.38 -17.11 -7.71
N LEU A 285 -5.73 -15.96 -8.29
CA LEU A 285 -4.78 -15.06 -8.96
C LEU A 285 -3.78 -14.40 -7.99
N VAL A 286 -4.17 -14.18 -6.73
CA VAL A 286 -3.33 -13.47 -5.75
C VAL A 286 -2.40 -14.42 -4.99
N ILE A 287 -2.79 -15.69 -4.87
CA ILE A 287 -2.02 -16.71 -4.13
C ILE A 287 -0.56 -16.83 -4.64
N PRO A 288 -0.28 -16.89 -5.97
CA PRO A 288 1.09 -16.95 -6.47
C PRO A 288 1.94 -15.77 -6.01
N ALA A 289 1.38 -14.56 -5.99
CA ALA A 289 2.10 -13.38 -5.52
C ALA A 289 2.46 -13.48 -4.03
N PHE A 290 1.55 -13.99 -3.21
CA PHE A 290 1.80 -14.19 -1.77
C PHE A 290 2.87 -15.26 -1.53
N VAL A 291 2.84 -16.35 -2.30
CA VAL A 291 3.88 -17.39 -2.26
C VAL A 291 5.23 -16.78 -2.61
N VAL A 292 5.35 -16.04 -3.71
CA VAL A 292 6.60 -15.39 -4.10
C VAL A 292 7.12 -14.44 -3.01
N LEU A 293 6.24 -13.65 -2.38
CA LEU A 293 6.62 -12.76 -1.28
C LEU A 293 7.21 -13.51 -0.08
N ILE A 294 6.56 -14.60 0.33
CA ILE A 294 7.02 -15.49 1.43
C ILE A 294 8.39 -16.09 1.08
N PHE A 295 8.54 -16.64 -0.11
CA PHE A 295 9.78 -17.31 -0.52
C PHE A 295 10.95 -16.34 -0.73
N GLY A 296 10.68 -15.12 -1.21
CA GLY A 296 11.69 -14.09 -1.44
C GLY A 296 12.26 -13.49 -0.16
N HIS A 297 11.44 -13.31 0.88
CA HIS A 297 11.84 -12.57 2.08
C HIS A 297 12.23 -13.44 3.28
N LEU A 298 11.75 -14.69 3.38
CA LEU A 298 12.06 -15.53 4.54
C LEU A 298 13.37 -16.30 4.36
N PRO A 299 14.38 -16.12 5.23
CA PRO A 299 15.59 -16.95 5.23
C PRO A 299 15.31 -18.30 5.91
N GLY A 300 15.72 -19.39 5.23
CA GLY A 300 15.68 -20.76 5.77
C GLY A 300 14.46 -21.60 5.35
N LEU A 301 14.71 -22.85 4.94
CA LEU A 301 13.68 -23.79 4.49
C LEU A 301 12.67 -24.16 5.59
N GLY A 302 13.09 -24.22 6.86
CA GLY A 302 12.22 -24.60 7.98
C GLY A 302 11.11 -23.59 8.25
N LYS A 303 11.41 -22.29 8.20
CA LYS A 303 10.39 -21.23 8.37
C LYS A 303 9.43 -21.20 7.17
N LYS A 304 9.93 -21.42 5.94
CA LYS A 304 9.09 -21.56 4.74
C LYS A 304 8.12 -22.75 4.87
N GLY A 305 8.60 -23.88 5.37
CA GLY A 305 7.79 -25.07 5.66
C GLY A 305 6.68 -24.80 6.68
N CYS A 306 6.99 -24.11 7.79
CA CYS A 306 5.98 -23.72 8.79
C CYS A 306 4.91 -22.78 8.22
N TYR A 307 5.31 -21.82 7.38
CA TYR A 307 4.39 -20.90 6.74
C TYR A 307 3.45 -21.64 5.77
N LEU A 308 4.00 -22.53 4.94
CA LEU A 308 3.21 -23.36 4.03
C LEU A 308 2.30 -24.36 4.77
N ALA A 309 2.77 -24.95 5.87
CA ALA A 309 1.96 -25.83 6.70
C ALA A 309 0.77 -25.08 7.33
N SER A 310 1.00 -23.86 7.83
CA SER A 310 -0.08 -23.02 8.37
C SER A 310 -1.07 -22.56 7.30
N ALA A 311 -0.59 -22.26 6.08
CA ALA A 311 -1.44 -21.96 4.94
C ALA A 311 -2.29 -23.17 4.54
N ARG A 312 -1.69 -24.38 4.51
CA ARG A 312 -2.39 -25.63 4.22
C ARG A 312 -3.48 -25.94 5.26
N LEU A 313 -3.26 -25.60 6.52
CA LEU A 313 -4.24 -25.76 7.59
C LEU A 313 -5.49 -24.89 7.40
N GLN A 314 -5.37 -23.79 6.66
CA GLN A 314 -6.48 -22.86 6.39
C GLN A 314 -7.26 -23.23 5.13
N LEU A 315 -6.70 -24.03 4.21
CA LEU A 315 -7.38 -24.44 2.98
C LEU A 315 -8.72 -25.19 3.21
N PRO A 316 -8.90 -26.02 4.26
CA PRO A 316 -10.19 -26.65 4.55
C PRO A 316 -11.30 -25.64 4.85
N SER A 317 -10.98 -24.49 5.45
CA SER A 317 -11.98 -23.43 5.69
C SER A 317 -12.33 -22.63 4.42
N TRP A 318 -11.59 -22.86 3.33
CA TRP A 318 -11.88 -22.32 2.01
C TRP A 318 -12.73 -23.29 1.19
N SER A 319 -13.08 -24.47 1.74
CA SER A 319 -14.08 -25.30 1.09
C SER A 319 -15.39 -24.52 1.10
N PRO A 320 -15.99 -24.22 -0.07
CA PRO A 320 -17.33 -23.66 -0.12
C PRO A 320 -18.24 -24.59 0.66
N SER A 321 -19.06 -24.03 1.56
CA SER A 321 -20.04 -24.80 2.32
C SER A 321 -20.80 -25.74 1.37
N PRO A 322 -20.98 -27.04 1.70
CA PRO A 322 -21.54 -28.04 0.79
C PRO A 322 -22.84 -27.60 0.08
N GLY A 323 -23.64 -26.73 0.72
CA GLY A 323 -24.87 -26.17 0.13
C GLY A 323 -24.67 -25.26 -1.08
N CYS A 324 -23.46 -24.73 -1.35
CA CYS A 324 -23.21 -23.87 -2.51
C CYS A 324 -22.90 -24.62 -3.81
N TRP A 325 -22.59 -25.92 -3.76
CA TRP A 325 -22.33 -26.74 -4.97
C TRP A 325 -23.37 -27.84 -5.20
N LEU A 326 -24.18 -28.18 -4.19
CA LEU A 326 -25.16 -29.25 -4.30
C LEU A 326 -26.50 -28.84 -4.93
N LEU A 327 -26.68 -27.57 -5.34
CA LEU A 327 -27.95 -27.04 -5.84
C LEU A 327 -27.86 -26.27 -7.18
N THR A 328 -26.79 -26.48 -7.95
CA THR A 328 -26.74 -26.12 -9.39
C THR A 328 -26.69 -27.38 -10.24
#